data_AF-A0A6B2GDA7-F1
#
_entry.id   AF-A0A6B2GDA7-F1
#
_cell.length_a   1.000
_cell.length_b   1.000
_cell.length_c   1.000
_cell.angle_alpha   90.00
_cell.angle_beta   90.00
_cell.angle_gamma   90.00
#
_symmetry.space_group_name_H-M   'P 1'
#
loop_
_entity.id
_entity.type
_entity.pdbx_description
1 polymer ?
#
loop_
_entity_poly.entity_id
_entity_poly.type
_entity_poly.pdbx_seq_one_letter_code
_entity_poly.pdbx_strand_id
1 'polypeptide(L)'
;NCTVKLVELGVDVLPDMIAGVYTTVEGFLLAFKESIVKDFGNLFGASAPENKREKILEVLRQLDEMIEGRRNFTMILDDPTGNSFIKNIMAPDPDPNLTVVNYKRTKEQNEFF
;
A
#
# COMPACT_ATOMS: atom_id res chain seq x y z
N ASN A 1 -6.23 -1.14 11.13
CA ASN A 1 -5.06 -1.03 12.04
C ASN A 1 -3.73 -1.40 11.37
N CYS A 2 -3.66 -1.46 10.04
CA CYS A 2 -2.44 -1.78 9.31
C CYS A 2 -2.11 -0.63 8.36
N THR A 3 -0.89 -0.15 8.40
CA THR A 3 -0.36 0.82 7.43
C THR A 3 0.39 0.05 6.35
N VAL A 4 0.08 0.33 5.09
CA VAL A 4 0.79 -0.29 3.95
C VAL A 4 1.72 0.74 3.34
N LYS A 5 3.00 0.41 3.18
CA LYS A 5 4.00 1.29 2.55
C LYS A 5 4.44 0.72 1.21
N LEU A 6 4.45 1.55 0.19
CA LEU A 6 5.04 1.28 -1.13
C LEU A 6 6.33 2.08 -1.24
N VAL A 7 7.46 1.46 -0.90
CA VAL A 7 8.73 2.16 -0.63
C VAL A 7 9.21 2.95 -1.84
N GLU A 8 9.15 2.35 -3.03
CA GLU A 8 9.63 2.94 -4.28
C GLU A 8 8.72 4.07 -4.78
N LEU A 9 7.46 4.11 -4.34
CA LEU A 9 6.56 5.25 -4.59
C LEU A 9 6.71 6.35 -3.53
N GLY A 10 7.30 6.04 -2.37
CA GLY A 10 7.32 6.95 -1.22
C GLY A 10 5.93 7.24 -0.67
N VAL A 11 5.04 6.24 -0.73
CA VAL A 11 3.61 6.37 -0.39
C VAL A 11 3.24 5.46 0.77
N ASP A 12 2.54 6.05 1.74
CA ASP A 12 1.94 5.36 2.88
C ASP A 12 0.41 5.34 2.70
N VAL A 13 -0.17 4.15 2.67
CA VAL A 13 -1.61 3.91 2.64
C VAL A 13 -2.09 3.73 4.08
N LEU A 14 -2.95 4.64 4.51
CA LEU A 14 -3.46 4.66 5.88
C LEU A 14 -4.59 3.64 6.06
N PRO A 15 -4.77 3.10 7.29
CA PRO A 15 -5.79 2.09 7.58
C PRO A 15 -7.22 2.44 7.13
N ASP A 16 -7.57 3.71 7.10
CA ASP A 16 -8.93 4.18 6.78
C ASP A 16 -9.17 4.35 5.27
N MET A 17 -8.10 4.32 4.45
CA MET A 17 -8.22 4.46 3.00
C MET A 17 -8.75 3.18 2.34
N ILE A 18 -8.33 2.01 2.85
CA ILE A 18 -8.76 0.71 2.35
C ILE A 18 -9.14 -0.13 3.57
N ALA A 19 -10.45 -0.16 3.85
CA ALA A 19 -11.02 -0.91 4.97
C ALA A 19 -10.64 -2.40 4.90
N GLY A 20 -10.68 -3.12 6.03
CA GLY A 20 -10.22 -4.51 6.14
C GLY A 20 -10.67 -5.41 4.99
N VAL A 21 -9.73 -5.71 4.09
CA VAL A 21 -9.97 -6.51 2.88
C VAL A 21 -9.19 -7.82 2.94
N TYR A 22 -9.84 -8.89 2.51
CA TYR A 22 -9.16 -10.11 2.11
C TYR A 22 -8.91 -10.02 0.61
N THR A 23 -7.65 -9.85 0.19
CA THR A 23 -7.31 -9.57 -1.19
C THR A 23 -5.93 -10.15 -1.56
N THR A 24 -5.53 -9.97 -2.81
CA THR A 24 -4.17 -10.25 -3.30
C THR A 24 -3.35 -8.96 -3.32
N VAL A 25 -2.02 -9.09 -3.49
CA VAL A 25 -1.14 -7.91 -3.68
C VAL A 25 -1.61 -7.08 -4.87
N GLU A 26 -1.89 -7.72 -6.00
CA GLU A 26 -2.43 -7.06 -7.20
C GLU A 26 -3.77 -6.38 -6.93
N GLY A 27 -4.71 -7.08 -6.28
CA GLY A 27 -6.03 -6.54 -5.96
C GLY A 27 -5.95 -5.33 -5.02
N PHE A 28 -5.00 -5.33 -4.07
CA PHE A 28 -4.72 -4.17 -3.23
C PHE A 28 -4.20 -2.98 -4.06
N LEU A 29 -3.22 -3.19 -4.93
CA LEU A 29 -2.66 -2.13 -5.78
C LEU A 29 -3.71 -1.51 -6.71
N LEU A 30 -4.59 -2.34 -7.28
CA LEU A 30 -5.72 -1.89 -8.09
C LEU A 30 -6.69 -1.04 -7.28
N ALA A 31 -7.13 -1.52 -6.12
CA ALA A 31 -8.03 -0.75 -5.24
C ALA A 31 -7.39 0.58 -4.79
N PHE A 32 -6.09 0.57 -4.51
CA PHE A 32 -5.36 1.78 -4.15
C PHE A 32 -5.30 2.77 -5.32
N LYS A 33 -4.99 2.31 -6.54
CA LYS A 33 -5.02 3.13 -7.75
C LYS A 33 -6.39 3.76 -7.97
N GLU A 34 -7.47 2.98 -7.83
CA GLU A 34 -8.85 3.47 -7.97
C GLU A 34 -9.18 4.57 -6.95
N SER A 35 -8.73 4.41 -5.70
CA SER A 35 -8.88 5.45 -4.67
C SER A 35 -8.18 6.75 -5.08
N ILE A 36 -6.93 6.68 -5.55
CA ILE A 36 -6.20 7.86 -6.02
C ILE A 36 -6.92 8.52 -7.19
N VAL A 37 -7.37 7.75 -8.18
CA VAL A 37 -8.07 8.29 -9.36
C VAL A 37 -9.38 8.97 -8.96
N LYS A 38 -10.14 8.37 -8.05
CA LYS A 38 -11.38 8.95 -7.53
C LYS A 38 -11.12 10.27 -6.81
N ASP A 39 -10.17 10.29 -5.88
CA ASP A 39 -9.84 11.50 -5.13
C ASP A 39 -9.24 12.58 -6.05
N PHE A 40 -8.42 12.17 -7.01
CA PHE A 40 -7.86 13.06 -8.01
C PHE A 40 -8.94 13.68 -8.90
N GLY A 41 -9.85 12.87 -9.43
CA GLY A 41 -10.98 13.35 -10.24
C GLY A 41 -11.91 14.30 -9.48
N ASN A 42 -12.09 14.08 -8.17
CA ASN A 42 -12.94 14.91 -7.33
C ASN A 42 -12.26 16.22 -6.87
N LEU A 43 -10.97 16.20 -6.54
CA LEU A 43 -10.24 17.32 -5.94
C LEU A 43 -9.49 18.19 -6.96
N PHE A 44 -9.07 17.60 -8.07
CA PHE A 44 -8.13 18.19 -9.02
C PHE A 44 -8.72 18.25 -10.43
N GLY A 45 -9.91 18.85 -10.57
CA GLY A 45 -10.34 19.38 -11.86
C GLY A 45 -9.30 20.33 -12.47
N ALA A 46 -9.61 21.02 -13.57
CA ALA A 46 -8.67 21.88 -14.32
C ALA A 46 -7.94 22.98 -13.52
N SER A 47 -8.25 23.17 -12.24
CA SER A 47 -7.66 24.15 -11.32
C SER A 47 -6.48 23.64 -10.47
N ALA A 48 -6.11 22.36 -10.59
CA ALA A 48 -4.94 21.79 -9.94
C ALA A 48 -3.63 22.51 -10.35
N PRO A 49 -2.71 22.81 -9.41
CA PRO A 49 -1.36 23.21 -9.79
C PRO A 49 -0.70 22.11 -10.66
N GLU A 50 -0.16 22.47 -11.83
CA GLU A 50 0.39 21.52 -12.81
C GLU A 50 1.44 20.57 -12.19
N ASN A 51 2.28 21.10 -11.31
CA ASN A 51 3.31 20.33 -10.61
C ASN A 51 2.76 19.22 -9.69
N LYS A 52 1.55 19.36 -9.13
CA LYS A 52 0.91 18.31 -8.34
C LYS A 52 0.30 17.25 -9.24
N ARG A 53 -0.32 17.69 -10.34
CA ARG A 53 -0.91 16.82 -11.35
C ARG A 53 0.13 15.92 -11.98
N GLU A 54 1.29 16.44 -12.39
CA GLU A 54 2.39 15.65 -12.95
C GLU A 54 2.86 14.56 -11.97
N LYS A 55 3.04 14.91 -10.69
CA LYS A 55 3.46 13.93 -9.66
C LYS A 55 2.45 12.80 -9.47
N ILE A 56 1.15 13.12 -9.48
CA ILE A 56 0.09 12.11 -9.34
C ILE A 56 0.06 11.20 -10.57
N LEU A 57 0.17 11.77 -11.78
CA LEU A 57 0.26 10.99 -13.01
C LEU A 57 1.46 10.04 -13.02
N GLU A 58 2.61 10.50 -12.50
CA GLU A 58 3.79 9.66 -12.37
C GLU A 58 3.56 8.51 -11.37
N VAL A 59 2.93 8.77 -10.22
CA VAL A 59 2.56 7.70 -9.27
C VAL A 59 1.62 6.69 -9.91
N LEU A 60 0.59 7.14 -10.63
CA LEU A 60 -0.35 6.26 -11.33
C LEU A 60 0.35 5.40 -12.39
N ARG A 61 1.30 5.98 -13.14
CA ARG A 61 2.12 5.26 -14.13
C ARG A 61 2.97 4.17 -13.47
N GLN A 62 3.61 4.47 -12.35
CA GLN A 62 4.42 3.49 -11.63
C GLN A 62 3.55 2.38 -11.00
N LEU A 63 2.37 2.72 -10.49
CA LEU A 63 1.40 1.72 -10.01
C LEU A 63 1.00 0.76 -11.14
N ASP A 64 0.79 1.26 -12.35
CA ASP A 64 0.50 0.40 -13.51
C ASP A 64 1.65 -0.55 -13.83
N GLU A 65 2.90 -0.08 -13.79
CA GLU A 65 4.07 -0.96 -13.95
C GLU A 65 4.16 -2.04 -12.87
N MET A 66 3.79 -1.72 -11.62
CA MET A 66 3.78 -2.67 -10.49
C MET A 66 2.66 -3.70 -10.63
N ILE A 67 1.45 -3.27 -10.98
CA ILE A 67 0.28 -4.14 -11.21
C ILE A 67 0.57 -5.13 -12.35
N GLU A 68 1.17 -4.65 -13.44
CA GLU A 68 1.52 -5.51 -14.58
C GLU A 68 2.77 -6.39 -14.34
N GLY A 69 3.40 -6.31 -13.17
CA GLY A 69 4.61 -7.07 -12.84
C GLY A 69 5.85 -6.66 -13.65
N ARG A 70 5.82 -5.47 -14.27
CA ARG A 70 6.96 -4.92 -15.04
C ARG A 70 7.97 -4.20 -14.16
N ARG A 71 7.62 -3.93 -12.91
CA ARG A 71 8.45 -3.21 -11.94
C ARG A 71 8.47 -3.92 -10.60
N ASN A 72 9.67 -4.16 -10.09
CA ASN A 72 9.88 -4.65 -8.74
C ASN A 72 9.58 -3.54 -7.72
N PHE A 73 9.01 -3.92 -6.60
CA PHE A 73 8.70 -3.01 -5.50
C PHE A 73 8.73 -3.73 -4.15
N THR A 74 8.79 -2.94 -3.09
CA THR A 74 8.76 -3.38 -1.71
C THR A 74 7.47 -2.88 -1.07
N MET A 75 6.64 -3.83 -0.66
CA MET A 75 5.42 -3.55 0.09
C MET A 75 5.62 -3.96 1.55
N ILE A 76 5.43 -3.01 2.47
CA ILE A 76 5.56 -3.26 3.91
C ILE A 76 4.17 -3.13 4.53
N LEU A 77 3.72 -4.20 5.20
CA LEU A 77 2.53 -4.18 6.05
C LEU A 77 2.99 -4.00 7.49
N ASP A 78 2.63 -2.87 8.10
CA ASP A 78 2.90 -2.57 9.49
C ASP A 78 1.59 -2.59 10.29
N ASP A 79 1.35 -3.68 11.01
CA ASP A 79 0.14 -3.92 11.79
C ASP A 79 0.47 -4.17 13.27
N PRO A 80 0.31 -3.14 14.14
CA PRO A 80 0.52 -3.28 15.58
C PRO A 80 -0.39 -4.33 16.24
N THR A 81 -1.53 -4.65 15.63
CA THR A 81 -2.49 -5.64 16.16
C THR A 81 -2.20 -7.07 15.72
N GLY A 82 -1.29 -7.27 14.75
CA GLY A 82 -0.91 -8.60 14.26
C GLY A 82 -2.01 -9.35 13.51
N ASN A 83 -3.02 -8.64 13.00
CA ASN A 83 -4.19 -9.23 12.33
C ASN A 83 -4.07 -9.28 10.80
N SER A 84 -2.99 -8.72 10.26
CA SER A 84 -2.67 -8.72 8.83
C SER A 84 -1.75 -9.90 8.48
N PHE A 85 -1.90 -10.45 7.28
CA PHE A 85 -1.05 -11.54 6.81
C PHE A 85 -0.79 -11.46 5.30
N ILE A 86 0.34 -12.02 4.87
CA ILE A 86 0.64 -12.32 3.46
C ILE A 86 0.86 -13.83 3.37
N LYS A 87 0.23 -14.47 2.37
CA LYS A 87 0.38 -15.91 2.15
C LYS A 87 1.79 -16.22 1.65
N ASN A 88 2.50 -17.10 2.36
CA ASN A 88 3.71 -17.75 1.85
C ASN A 88 3.32 -18.78 0.78
N ILE A 89 3.74 -18.57 -0.46
CA ILE A 89 3.45 -19.47 -1.59
C ILE A 89 4.38 -20.68 -1.68
N MET A 90 5.54 -20.62 -1.01
CA MET A 90 6.56 -21.66 -0.96
C MET A 90 6.42 -22.60 0.24
N ALA A 91 5.39 -22.40 1.08
CA ALA A 91 5.21 -23.19 2.31
C ALA A 91 5.23 -24.71 2.03
N PRO A 92 5.93 -25.51 2.87
CA PRO A 92 6.50 -25.14 4.17
C PRO A 92 7.86 -24.44 4.10
N ASP A 93 8.46 -24.29 2.92
CA ASP A 93 9.75 -23.63 2.75
C ASP A 93 9.62 -22.10 2.92
N PRO A 94 10.69 -21.42 3.37
CA PRO A 94 10.72 -19.97 3.44
C PRO A 94 10.62 -19.33 2.05
N ASP A 95 9.75 -18.32 1.91
CA ASP A 95 9.68 -17.51 0.69
C ASP A 95 10.79 -16.43 0.73
N PRO A 96 11.73 -16.42 -0.23
CA PRO A 96 12.83 -15.46 -0.25
C PRO A 96 12.38 -14.00 -0.44
N ASN A 97 11.16 -13.78 -0.91
CA ASN A 97 10.59 -12.44 -1.14
C ASN A 97 9.65 -11.99 -0.01
N LEU A 98 9.44 -12.81 1.03
CA LEU A 98 8.57 -12.48 2.16
C LEU A 98 9.34 -12.53 3.47
N THR A 99 9.46 -11.38 4.13
CA THR A 99 10.01 -11.27 5.48
C THR A 99 8.92 -10.91 6.47
N VAL A 100 8.80 -11.66 7.56
CA VAL A 100 7.85 -11.39 8.65
C VAL A 100 8.64 -11.07 9.91
N VAL A 101 8.39 -9.90 10.50
CA VAL A 101 9.05 -9.44 11.73
C VAL A 101 8.00 -9.15 12.79
N ASN A 102 8.07 -9.89 13.89
CA ASN A 102 7.25 -9.62 15.08
C ASN A 102 7.96 -8.58 15.96
N TYR A 103 7.22 -7.59 16.45
CA TYR A 103 7.75 -6.55 17.32
C TYR A 103 6.83 -6.33 18.53
N LYS A 104 7.39 -5.73 19.59
CA LYS A 104 6.59 -5.26 20.74
C LYS A 104 6.05 -3.88 20.42
N ARG A 105 4.73 -3.69 20.56
CA ARG A 105 4.08 -2.40 20.42
C ARG A 105 4.74 -1.32 21.30
N THR A 106 4.84 -0.10 20.78
CA THR A 106 5.26 1.06 21.56
C THR A 106 4.19 1.45 22.60
N LYS A 107 4.52 2.36 23.53
CA LYS A 107 3.54 2.82 24.52
C LYS A 107 2.34 3.48 23.84
N GLU A 108 2.61 4.33 22.86
CA GLU A 108 1.62 5.06 22.08
C GLU A 108 0.70 4.09 21.30
N GLN A 109 1.28 3.04 20.70
CA GLN A 109 0.50 2.00 20.03
C GLN A 109 -0.38 1.19 20.99
N ASN A 110 0.04 0.99 22.25
CA ASN A 110 -0.79 0.30 23.26
C ASN A 110 -1.92 1.18 23.80
N GLU A 111 -1.75 2.50 23.82
CA GLU A 111 -2.81 3.43 24.22
C GLU A 111 -3.88 3.58 23.13
N PHE A 112 -3.51 3.38 21.88
CA PHE A 112 -4.39 3.55 20.72
C PHE A 112 -5.10 2.27 20.26
N PHE A 113 -4.47 1.09 20.41
CA PHE A 113 -4.99 -0.21 19.97
C PHE A 113 -5.21 -1.17 21.15
#